data_AF-A0A2M7N987-F1
#
_entry.id   AF-A0A2M7N987-F1
#
_cell.length_a   1.000
_cell.length_b   1.000
_cell.length_c   1.000
_cell.angle_alpha   90.00
_cell.angle_beta   90.00
_cell.angle_gamma   90.00
#
_symmetry.space_group_name_H-M   'P 1'
#
loop_
_entity.id
_entity.type
_entity.pdbx_description
1 polymer ?
#
loop_
_entity_poly.entity_id
_entity_poly.type
_entity_poly.pdbx_seq_one_letter_code
_entity_poly.pdbx_strand_id
1 'polypeptide(L)'
;MKNQLSYLGYTGSIEISIEDGCMHGRILFIDDLITFECDSVAEITTAFTEAVDEYLAYCEQAGKPANKPYSGSFNVRVGPELHRAATKQAYQEDKSLNEFVRSAIENAIEQPKQLATIHHEVTVNHIVKHETQFEVPYSTEEKSSWQQISQVLQ
;
A
#
# COMPACT_ATOMS: atom_id res chain seq x y z
N MET A 1 3.96 -9.68 4.72
CA MET A 1 5.27 -9.75 5.44
C MET A 1 6.30 -10.14 4.39
N LYS A 2 7.44 -9.46 4.30
CA LYS A 2 8.46 -9.79 3.30
C LYS A 2 9.33 -10.91 3.87
N ASN A 3 9.42 -12.05 3.18
CA ASN A 3 10.34 -13.13 3.56
C ASN A 3 11.76 -12.66 3.26
N GLN A 4 12.58 -12.51 4.30
CA GLN A 4 13.95 -12.02 4.20
C GLN A 4 14.90 -12.95 4.93
N LEU A 5 16.12 -13.07 4.41
CA LEU A 5 17.24 -13.78 5.02
C LEU A 5 18.28 -12.77 5.52
N SER A 6 19.04 -13.14 6.54
CA SER A 6 20.11 -12.29 7.09
C SER A 6 21.37 -13.10 7.38
N TYR A 7 22.52 -12.65 6.89
CA TYR A 7 23.81 -13.30 7.09
C TYR A 7 24.95 -12.28 6.97
N LEU A 8 25.90 -12.27 7.92
CA LEU A 8 27.03 -11.32 7.98
C LEU A 8 26.66 -9.82 7.79
N GLY A 9 25.44 -9.44 8.20
CA GLY A 9 24.92 -8.07 8.03
C GLY A 9 24.30 -7.78 6.66
N TYR A 10 24.31 -8.74 5.73
CA TYR A 10 23.59 -8.67 4.46
C TYR A 10 22.16 -9.19 4.62
N THR A 11 21.25 -8.68 3.78
CA THR A 11 19.85 -9.12 3.75
C THR A 11 19.54 -9.69 2.37
N GLY A 12 18.89 -10.85 2.29
CA GLY A 12 18.41 -11.44 1.03
C GLY A 12 16.90 -11.32 0.88
N SER A 13 16.40 -11.18 -0.34
CA SER A 13 14.98 -11.43 -0.66
C SER A 13 14.75 -12.90 -1.02
N ILE A 14 13.55 -13.39 -0.74
CA ILE A 14 13.09 -14.70 -1.24
C ILE A 14 11.85 -14.48 -2.09
N GLU A 15 11.89 -14.97 -3.32
CA GLU A 15 10.80 -15.02 -4.27
C GLU A 15 10.63 -16.47 -4.77
N ILE A 16 9.41 -16.87 -5.09
CA ILE A 16 9.09 -18.22 -5.57
C ILE A 16 8.66 -18.09 -7.02
N SER A 17 9.36 -18.78 -7.93
CA SER A 17 8.94 -18.95 -9.32
C SER A 17 8.09 -20.21 -9.42
N ILE A 18 6.79 -20.05 -9.69
CA ILE A 18 5.87 -21.18 -9.88
C ILE A 18 6.10 -21.82 -11.26
N GLU A 19 6.54 -21.04 -12.25
CA GLU A 19 6.79 -21.50 -13.62
C GLU A 19 8.01 -22.41 -13.68
N ASP A 20 9.11 -22.01 -13.03
CA ASP A 20 10.37 -22.76 -13.04
C ASP A 20 10.45 -23.79 -11.90
N GLY A 21 9.51 -23.74 -10.94
CA GLY A 21 9.48 -24.64 -9.79
C GLY A 21 10.61 -24.41 -8.79
N CYS A 22 11.28 -23.26 -8.84
CA CYS A 22 12.41 -22.92 -7.98
C CYS A 22 12.14 -21.66 -7.14
N MET A 23 13.02 -21.41 -6.19
CA MET A 23 13.10 -20.14 -5.46
C MET A 23 14.30 -19.36 -5.93
N HIS A 24 14.11 -18.06 -6.10
CA HIS A 24 15.18 -17.13 -6.41
C HIS A 24 15.21 -15.99 -5.41
N GLY A 25 16.39 -15.42 -5.26
CA GLY A 25 16.63 -14.34 -4.33
C GLY A 25 17.76 -13.46 -4.81
N ARG A 26 17.89 -12.30 -4.17
CA ARG A 26 19.02 -11.41 -4.37
C ARG A 26 19.45 -10.77 -3.07
N ILE A 27 20.73 -10.45 -2.99
CA ILE A 27 21.24 -9.63 -1.89
C ILE A 27 20.67 -8.21 -2.05
N LEU A 28 20.12 -7.70 -0.96
CA LEU A 28 19.51 -6.39 -0.83
C LEU A 28 20.51 -5.41 -0.22
N PHE A 29 20.30 -4.13 -0.53
CA PHE A 29 21.03 -3.00 0.08
C PHE A 29 22.53 -2.95 -0.24
N ILE A 30 22.92 -3.55 -1.36
CA ILE A 30 24.23 -3.41 -1.99
C ILE A 30 24.05 -2.81 -3.39
N ASP A 31 25.10 -2.18 -3.93
CA ASP A 31 25.08 -1.63 -5.30
C ASP A 31 25.23 -2.73 -6.38
N ASP A 32 25.85 -3.86 -6.04
CA ASP A 32 26.05 -4.98 -6.97
C ASP A 32 24.78 -5.87 -7.07
N LEU A 33 24.53 -6.43 -8.25
CA LEU A 33 23.45 -7.39 -8.43
C LEU A 33 23.97 -8.81 -8.18
N ILE A 34 23.75 -9.32 -6.98
CA ILE A 34 24.08 -10.70 -6.60
C ILE A 34 22.77 -11.46 -6.39
N THR A 35 22.55 -12.48 -7.21
CA THR A 35 21.36 -13.36 -7.19
C THR A 35 21.75 -14.76 -6.76
N PHE A 36 20.80 -15.48 -6.16
CA PHE A 36 20.94 -16.87 -5.79
C PHE A 36 19.63 -17.60 -6.10
N GLU A 37 19.71 -18.90 -6.34
CA GLU A 37 18.57 -19.74 -6.65
C GLU A 37 18.71 -21.11 -5.98
N CYS A 38 17.58 -21.78 -5.75
CA CYS A 38 17.57 -23.15 -5.24
C CYS A 38 16.24 -23.85 -5.54
N ASP A 39 16.25 -25.18 -5.50
CA ASP A 39 15.08 -26.01 -5.78
C ASP A 39 14.24 -26.31 -4.52
N SER A 40 14.78 -26.02 -3.33
CA SER A 40 14.22 -26.47 -2.06
C SER A 40 14.24 -25.39 -0.98
N VAL A 41 13.19 -25.35 -0.16
CA VAL A 41 13.09 -24.42 0.97
C VAL A 41 14.21 -24.64 1.99
N ALA A 42 14.74 -25.87 2.07
CA ALA A 42 15.85 -26.18 2.94
C ALA A 42 17.18 -25.56 2.45
N GLU A 43 17.29 -25.32 1.14
CA GLU A 43 18.54 -24.90 0.48
C GLU A 43 18.66 -23.40 0.31
N ILE A 44 17.54 -22.65 0.35
CA ILE A 44 17.53 -21.20 0.13
C ILE A 44 18.45 -20.44 1.11
N THR A 45 18.58 -20.94 2.33
CA THR A 45 19.48 -20.34 3.33
C THR A 45 20.94 -20.57 2.96
N THR A 46 21.27 -21.79 2.53
CA THR A 46 22.63 -22.15 2.09
C THR A 46 23.02 -21.38 0.83
N ALA A 47 22.15 -21.36 -0.18
CA ALA A 47 22.37 -20.61 -1.42
C ALA A 47 22.59 -19.11 -1.15
N PHE A 48 21.86 -18.54 -0.19
CA PHE A 48 22.08 -17.16 0.25
C PHE A 48 23.43 -16.96 0.96
N THR A 49 23.82 -17.85 1.89
CA THR A 49 25.12 -17.73 2.58
C THR A 49 26.29 -17.86 1.61
N GLU A 50 26.20 -18.80 0.67
CA GLU A 50 27.22 -19.02 -0.37
C GLU A 50 27.35 -17.79 -1.27
N ALA A 51 26.22 -17.22 -1.73
CA ALA A 51 26.24 -16.00 -2.53
C ALA A 51 26.86 -14.80 -1.81
N VAL A 52 26.67 -14.69 -0.49
CA VAL A 52 27.31 -13.64 0.33
C VAL A 52 28.81 -13.90 0.45
N ASP A 53 29.23 -15.14 0.73
CA ASP A 53 30.65 -15.48 0.87
C ASP A 53 31.40 -15.31 -0.46
N GLU A 54 30.81 -15.72 -1.58
CA GLU A 54 31.35 -15.49 -2.92
C GLU A 54 31.46 -13.99 -3.25
N TYR A 55 30.46 -13.20 -2.89
CA TYR A 55 30.50 -11.74 -3.05
C TYR A 55 31.67 -11.13 -2.27
N LEU A 56 31.84 -11.51 -1.01
CA LEU A 56 32.93 -11.02 -0.16
C LEU A 56 34.31 -11.42 -0.72
N ALA A 57 34.45 -12.68 -1.13
CA ALA A 57 35.69 -13.20 -1.72
C ALA A 57 36.03 -12.48 -3.04
N TYR A 58 35.04 -12.26 -3.89
CA TYR A 58 35.21 -11.50 -5.14
C TYR A 58 35.66 -10.05 -4.87
N CYS A 59 35.05 -9.38 -3.89
CA CYS A 59 35.45 -8.03 -3.51
C CYS A 59 36.90 -7.99 -3.01
N GLU A 60 37.30 -8.93 -2.16
CA GLU A 60 38.67 -9.05 -1.68
C GLU A 60 39.66 -9.28 -2.83
N GLN A 61 39.36 -10.21 -3.73
CA GLN A 61 40.21 -10.51 -4.90
C GLN A 61 40.32 -9.32 -5.85
N ALA A 62 39.22 -8.59 -6.06
CA ALA A 62 39.17 -7.41 -6.93
C ALA A 62 39.79 -6.16 -6.29
N GLY A 63 40.19 -6.21 -5.01
CA GLY A 63 40.66 -5.04 -4.26
C GLY A 63 39.58 -3.97 -4.08
N LYS A 64 38.30 -4.36 -4.17
CA LYS A 64 37.15 -3.48 -4.03
C LYS A 64 36.59 -3.61 -2.62
N PRO A 65 36.17 -2.52 -1.98
CA PRO A 65 35.47 -2.63 -0.71
C PRO A 65 34.16 -3.40 -0.97
N ALA A 66 33.94 -4.50 -0.24
CA ALA A 66 32.64 -5.12 -0.19
C ALA A 66 31.64 -4.08 0.32
N ASN A 67 30.61 -3.80 -0.48
CA ASN A 67 29.70 -2.72 -0.21
C ASN A 67 28.93 -3.06 1.07
N LYS A 68 29.33 -2.45 2.18
CA LYS A 68 28.64 -2.66 3.44
C LYS A 68 27.25 -2.04 3.31
N PRO A 69 26.18 -2.82 3.43
CA PRO A 69 24.87 -2.23 3.57
C PRO A 69 24.91 -1.32 4.81
N TYR A 70 24.34 -0.12 4.67
CA TYR A 70 24.18 0.86 5.76
C TYR A 70 25.46 1.55 6.26
N SER A 71 26.20 2.22 5.39
CA SER A 71 27.36 3.09 5.76
C SER A 71 27.02 4.25 6.70
N GLY A 72 25.74 4.50 7.00
CA GLY A 72 25.26 5.62 7.82
C GLY A 72 25.30 6.97 7.11
N SER A 73 25.89 7.04 5.91
CA SER A 73 25.89 8.24 5.08
C SER A 73 24.68 8.22 4.14
N PHE A 74 23.85 9.26 4.22
CA PHE A 74 22.63 9.38 3.44
C PHE A 74 22.58 10.78 2.81
N ASN A 75 22.90 10.87 1.52
CA ASN A 75 22.88 12.14 0.79
C ASN A 75 21.50 12.33 0.12
N VAL A 76 20.76 13.36 0.53
CA VAL A 76 19.36 13.57 0.10
C VAL A 76 19.17 14.95 -0.48
N ARG A 77 18.49 15.03 -1.62
CA ARG A 77 18.00 16.30 -2.19
C ARG A 77 16.57 16.54 -1.74
N VAL A 78 16.41 17.39 -0.73
CA VAL A 78 15.09 17.73 -0.16
C VAL A 78 14.48 19.02 -0.74
N GLY A 79 15.24 19.76 -1.54
CA GLY A 79 14.83 21.06 -2.08
C GLY A 79 15.01 22.22 -1.08
N PRO A 80 15.07 23.46 -1.58
CA PRO A 80 15.44 24.63 -0.76
C PRO A 80 14.41 24.99 0.32
N GLU A 81 13.11 24.87 0.02
CA GLU A 81 12.04 25.20 0.97
C GLU A 81 12.02 24.23 2.16
N LEU A 82 12.11 22.92 1.91
CA LEU A 82 12.13 21.92 2.98
C LEU A 82 13.43 22.02 3.80
N HIS A 83 14.57 22.23 3.13
CA HIS A 83 15.85 22.45 3.82
C HIS A 83 15.79 23.66 4.76
N ARG A 84 15.21 24.78 4.30
CA ARG A 84 15.02 25.98 5.11
C ARG A 84 14.10 25.73 6.30
N ALA A 85 12.98 25.06 6.10
CA ALA A 85 12.04 24.73 7.17
C ALA A 85 12.70 23.81 8.21
N ALA A 86 13.37 22.75 7.78
CA ALA A 86 14.05 21.80 8.65
C ALA A 86 15.20 22.46 9.44
N THR A 87 15.99 23.33 8.80
CA THR A 87 17.09 24.06 9.46
C THR A 87 16.57 25.01 10.52
N LYS A 88 15.47 25.72 10.23
CA LYS A 88 14.82 26.61 11.21
C LYS A 88 14.30 25.83 12.41
N GLN A 89 13.64 24.70 12.16
CA GLN A 89 13.11 23.84 13.22
C GLN A 89 14.23 23.26 14.09
N ALA A 90 15.30 22.75 13.47
CA ALA A 90 16.46 22.22 14.17
C ALA A 90 17.10 23.29 15.08
N TYR A 91 17.24 24.53 14.59
CA TYR A 91 17.75 25.65 15.38
C TYR A 91 16.85 25.98 16.59
N GLN A 92 15.52 25.93 16.42
CA GLN A 92 14.59 26.18 17.53
C GLN A 92 14.62 25.11 18.62
N GLU A 93 15.09 23.91 18.28
CA GLU A 93 15.25 22.77 19.20
C GLU A 93 16.68 22.61 19.73
N ASP A 94 17.59 23.55 19.45
CA ASP A 94 19.02 23.47 19.78
C ASP A 94 19.71 22.21 19.21
N LYS A 95 19.24 21.72 18.06
CA LYS A 95 19.76 20.51 17.37
C LYS A 95 20.47 20.86 16.08
N SER A 96 21.41 20.00 15.68
CA SER A 96 21.95 20.06 14.31
C SER A 96 20.91 19.59 13.29
N LEU A 97 21.00 20.04 12.02
CA LEU A 97 20.12 19.56 10.96
C LEU A 97 20.19 18.03 10.80
N ASN A 98 21.38 17.44 10.92
CA ASN A 98 21.56 15.99 10.83
C ASN A 98 20.88 15.25 11.98
N GLU A 99 20.91 15.81 13.19
CA GLU A 99 20.22 15.26 14.36
C GLU A 99 18.71 15.37 14.24
N PHE A 100 18.19 16.51 13.75
CA PHE A 100 16.78 16.67 13.43
C PHE A 100 16.31 15.64 12.40
N VAL A 101 17.08 15.43 11.33
CA VAL A 101 16.77 14.40 10.32
C VAL A 101 16.84 12.99 10.91
N ARG A 102 17.82 12.70 11.77
CA ARG A 102 17.92 11.41 12.47
C ARG A 102 16.67 11.14 13.32
N SER A 103 16.25 12.10 14.16
CA SER A 103 15.03 11.96 14.96
C SER A 103 13.78 11.81 14.11
N ALA A 104 13.69 12.50 12.96
CA ALA A 104 12.58 12.32 12.04
C ALA A 104 12.53 10.89 11.45
N ILE A 105 13.69 10.31 11.14
CA ILE A 105 13.79 8.92 10.67
C ILE A 105 13.41 7.94 11.79
N GLU A 106 13.91 8.13 13.02
CA GLU A 106 13.55 7.33 14.19
C GLU A 106 12.03 7.32 14.41
N ASN A 107 11.42 8.50 14.45
CA ASN A 107 9.97 8.66 14.58
C ASN A 107 9.18 7.96 13.46
N ALA A 108 9.69 7.96 12.24
CA ALA A 108 9.03 7.33 11.10
C ALA A 108 9.13 5.80 11.13
N ILE A 109 10.21 5.25 11.70
CA ILE A 109 10.39 3.81 11.89
C ILE A 109 9.53 3.31 13.05
N GLU A 110 9.47 4.07 14.14
CA GLU A 110 8.76 3.69 15.37
C GLU A 110 7.25 3.88 15.30
N GLN A 111 6.73 4.71 14.38
CA GLN A 111 5.29 4.86 14.21
C GLN A 111 4.69 3.65 13.47
N PRO A 112 3.90 2.77 14.13
CA PRO A 112 2.99 1.90 13.40
C PRO A 112 2.00 2.79 12.65
N LYS A 113 1.78 2.52 11.35
CA LYS A 113 0.78 3.22 10.52
C LYS A 113 -0.51 3.41 11.33
N GLN A 114 -0.83 4.66 11.66
CA GLN A 114 -2.13 5.02 12.23
C GLN A 114 -3.20 4.59 11.23
N LEU A 115 -3.85 3.45 11.48
CA LEU A 115 -5.12 3.12 10.85
C LEU A 115 -6.14 4.06 11.46
N ALA A 116 -6.61 5.05 10.70
CA ALA A 116 -7.71 5.89 11.10
C ALA A 116 -8.98 5.02 11.16
N THR A 117 -9.38 4.59 12.37
CA THR A 117 -10.66 3.94 12.58
C THR A 117 -11.76 4.99 12.44
N ILE A 118 -12.45 5.01 11.29
CA ILE A 118 -13.61 5.88 11.08
C ILE A 118 -14.86 5.13 11.54
N HIS A 119 -15.41 5.50 12.71
CA HIS A 119 -16.71 5.01 13.17
C HIS A 119 -17.82 5.68 12.35
N HIS A 120 -18.53 4.92 11.53
CA HIS A 120 -19.73 5.40 10.83
C HIS A 120 -20.97 4.96 11.60
N GLU A 121 -21.85 5.90 11.93
CA GLU A 121 -23.18 5.62 12.45
C GLU A 121 -24.18 5.67 11.28
N VAL A 122 -24.90 4.56 11.04
CA VAL A 122 -25.86 4.44 9.93
C VAL A 122 -27.27 4.31 10.50
N THR A 123 -28.12 5.28 10.20
CA THR A 123 -29.55 5.25 10.54
C THR A 123 -30.36 4.84 9.31
N VAL A 124 -31.11 3.73 9.40
CA VAL A 124 -31.98 3.25 8.31
C VAL A 124 -33.43 3.58 8.64
N ASN A 125 -34.06 4.45 7.85
CA ASN A 125 -35.49 4.75 7.94
C ASN A 125 -36.28 3.87 6.96
N HIS A 126 -37.12 2.97 7.46
CA HIS A 126 -38.03 2.18 6.63
C HIS A 126 -39.37 2.89 6.47
N ILE A 127 -39.82 3.10 5.23
CA ILE A 127 -41.18 3.56 4.91
C ILE A 127 -41.97 2.35 4.41
N VAL A 128 -42.90 1.85 5.21
CA VAL A 128 -43.83 0.80 4.80
C VAL A 128 -45.05 1.47 4.15
N LYS A 129 -45.27 1.20 2.87
CA LYS A 129 -46.51 1.61 2.18
C LYS A 129 -47.51 0.47 2.28
N HIS A 130 -48.63 0.71 2.96
CA HIS A 130 -49.79 -0.16 2.87
C HIS A 130 -50.70 0.34 1.74
N GLU A 131 -50.94 -0.51 0.74
CA GLU A 131 -51.94 -0.27 -0.31
C GLU A 131 -53.27 -0.87 0.17
N THR A 132 -54.21 0.01 0.52
CA THR A 132 -55.59 -0.40 0.84
C THR A 132 -56.42 -0.30 -0.44
N GLN A 133 -56.88 -1.42 -0.97
CA GLN A 133 -57.81 -1.44 -2.11
C GLN A 133 -59.23 -1.13 -1.62
N PHE A 134 -59.88 -0.13 -2.22
CA PHE A 134 -61.31 0.13 -2.05
C PHE A 134 -62.04 -0.22 -3.36
N GLU A 135 -62.98 -1.15 -3.31
CA GLU A 135 -63.92 -1.38 -4.42
C GLU A 135 -65.05 -0.36 -4.36
N VAL A 136 -65.25 0.39 -5.45
CA VAL A 136 -66.33 1.36 -5.58
C VAL A 136 -67.38 0.75 -6.53
N PRO A 137 -68.60 0.42 -6.07
CA PRO A 137 -69.65 -0.08 -6.96
C PRO A 137 -70.22 1.08 -7.79
N TYR A 138 -70.09 1.01 -9.13
CA TYR A 138 -70.75 1.93 -10.05
C TYR A 138 -72.06 1.30 -10.55
N SER A 139 -73.19 1.99 -10.33
CA SER A 139 -74.50 1.62 -10.87
C SER A 139 -74.70 2.30 -12.23
N THR A 140 -75.13 1.54 -13.25
CA THR A 140 -75.27 1.96 -14.65
C THR A 140 -76.65 2.50 -15.01
N GLU A 141 -77.41 3.04 -14.06
CA GLU A 141 -78.74 3.59 -14.33
C GLU A 141 -78.79 5.10 -14.10
N GLU A 142 -78.34 5.86 -15.10
CA GLU A 142 -79.01 7.09 -15.53
C GLU A 142 -78.49 7.52 -16.92
N LYS A 143 -79.36 7.43 -17.94
CA LYS A 143 -79.05 7.88 -19.30
C LYS A 143 -78.93 9.41 -19.33
N SER A 144 -77.73 9.89 -19.67
CA SER A 144 -77.42 11.31 -19.82
C SER A 144 -78.24 12.00 -20.93
N SER A 145 -78.73 13.21 -20.66
CA SER A 145 -79.66 13.98 -21.51
C SER A 145 -79.06 14.57 -22.80
N TRP A 146 -77.86 14.14 -23.20
CA TRP A 146 -77.15 14.68 -24.36
C TRP A 146 -77.43 13.97 -25.69
N GLN A 147 -78.35 13.00 -25.74
CA GLN A 147 -78.73 12.33 -27.00
C GLN A 147 -79.78 13.05 -27.84
N GLN A 148 -80.28 14.22 -27.43
CA GLN A 148 -81.44 14.85 -28.08
C GLN A 148 -81.14 16.00 -29.06
N ILE A 149 -79.89 16.26 -29.40
CA ILE A 149 -79.55 17.28 -30.39
C ILE A 149 -78.74 16.66 -31.54
N SER A 150 -79.44 15.94 -32.42
CA SER A 150 -78.94 15.59 -33.76
C SER A 150 -80.13 15.38 -34.72
N GLN A 151 -80.88 16.43 -35.04
CA GLN A 151 -81.72 16.48 -36.26
C GLN A 151 -82.36 17.87 -36.42
N VAL A 152 -81.57 18.87 -36.83
CA VAL A 152 -82.08 19.97 -37.68
C VAL A 152 -80.99 20.26 -38.71
N LEU A 153 -80.94 19.42 -39.75
CA LEU A 153 -80.40 19.77 -41.06
C LEU A 153 -81.16 18.93 -42.10
N GLN A 154 -81.96 19.64 -42.90
CA GLN A 154 -82.88 19.26 -44.00
C GLN A 154 -84.32 18.89 -43.60
#